data_AF-A0A7C3JZF4-F1
#
_entry.id   AF-A0A7C3JZF4-F1
#
_cell.length_a   1.000
_cell.length_b   1.000
_cell.length_c   1.000
_cell.angle_alpha   90.00
_cell.angle_beta   90.00
_cell.angle_gamma   90.00
#
_symmetry.space_group_name_H-M   'P 1'
#
loop_
_entity.id
_entity.type
_entity.pdbx_description
1 polymer ?
#
loop_
_entity_poly.entity_id
_entity_poly.type
_entity_poly.pdbx_seq_one_letter_code
_entity_poly.pdbx_strand_id
1 'polypeptide(L)'
;MTQAPAIEGTRVSVAAEQRSFPPYDAFHGTPSPMLWRQVRIETPRGAAAFEQTDYGHPGKLNPWQPRGIDSSLLPKLPELKALAEAVTAIL
;
A
#
# COMPACT_ATOMS: atom_id res chain seq x y z
N MET A 1 -13.19 28.94 27.08
CA MET A 1 -12.46 28.05 26.16
C MET A 1 -13.33 26.82 25.95
N THR A 2 -13.98 26.69 24.79
CA THR A 2 -14.91 25.59 24.52
C THR A 2 -14.13 24.44 23.92
N GLN A 3 -14.00 23.35 24.68
CA GLN A 3 -13.38 22.11 24.23
C GLN A 3 -14.26 21.53 23.11
N ALA A 4 -13.72 21.38 21.90
CA ALA A 4 -14.45 20.74 20.81
C ALA A 4 -14.81 19.30 21.22
N PRO A 5 -16.01 18.80 20.87
CA PRO A 5 -16.44 17.46 21.24
C PRO A 5 -15.46 16.43 20.67
N ALA A 6 -15.04 15.47 21.50
CA ALA A 6 -14.24 14.35 21.04
C ALA A 6 -15.08 13.55 20.03
N ILE A 7 -14.57 13.39 18.81
CA ILE A 7 -15.19 12.49 17.84
C ILE A 7 -14.93 11.07 18.33
N GLU A 8 -15.96 10.41 18.89
CA GLU A 8 -15.96 8.95 19.05
C GLU A 8 -16.00 8.34 17.64
N GLY A 9 -14.83 7.98 17.13
CA GLY A 9 -14.67 7.46 15.78
C GLY A 9 -13.54 6.45 15.70
N THR A 10 -13.73 5.43 14.86
CA THR A 10 -12.63 4.52 14.51
C THR A 10 -11.73 5.24 13.51
N ARG A 11 -10.47 5.47 13.89
CA ARG A 11 -9.47 6.03 12.97
C ARG A 11 -8.79 4.90 12.19
N VAL A 12 -8.72 5.08 10.87
CA VAL A 12 -7.91 4.26 9.97
C VAL A 12 -6.90 5.18 9.30
N SER A 13 -5.63 4.80 9.29
CA SER A 13 -4.58 5.52 8.57
C SER A 13 -4.22 4.75 7.32
N VAL A 14 -4.07 5.45 6.20
CA VAL A 14 -3.58 4.85 4.95
C VAL A 14 -2.42 5.70 4.44
N ALA A 15 -1.30 5.05 4.17
CA ALA A 15 -0.15 5.65 3.51
C ALA A 15 0.07 4.92 2.18
N ALA A 16 0.19 5.67 1.10
CA ALA A 16 0.51 5.15 -0.20
C ALA A 16 1.77 5.84 -0.73
N GLU A 17 2.71 5.04 -1.25
CA GLU A 17 3.97 5.49 -1.79
C GLU A 17 4.13 4.95 -3.20
N GLN A 18 4.68 5.78 -4.09
CA GLN A 18 5.11 5.40 -5.42
C GLN A 18 6.55 5.86 -5.62
N ARG A 19 7.42 4.95 -6.06
CA ARG A 19 8.82 5.24 -6.34
C ARG A 19 9.26 4.58 -7.64
N SER A 20 10.05 5.31 -8.43
CA SER A 20 10.76 4.77 -9.59
C SER A 20 12.22 4.52 -9.22
N PHE A 21 12.71 3.32 -9.51
CA PHE A 21 14.10 2.94 -9.32
C PHE A 21 14.84 2.94 -10.66
N PRO A 22 16.10 3.41 -10.71
CA PRO A 22 16.88 3.38 -11.94
C PRO A 22 17.24 1.93 -12.35
N PRO A 23 17.73 1.73 -13.58
CA PRO A 23 18.38 0.49 -13.98
C PRO A 23 19.47 0.04 -13.00
N TYR A 24 19.53 -1.26 -12.75
CA TYR A 24 20.49 -1.92 -11.87
C TYR A 24 20.50 -1.43 -10.42
N ASP A 25 19.42 -0.78 -9.97
CA ASP A 25 19.28 -0.42 -8.56
C ASP A 25 19.35 -1.67 -7.67
N ALA A 26 20.04 -1.55 -6.54
CA ALA A 26 20.26 -2.67 -5.61
C ALA A 26 18.96 -3.30 -5.10
N PHE A 27 17.84 -2.57 -5.13
CA PHE A 27 16.53 -3.06 -4.73
C PHE A 27 15.95 -4.13 -5.66
N HIS A 28 16.25 -4.09 -6.97
CA HIS A 28 15.62 -4.99 -7.96
C HIS A 28 16.58 -5.62 -8.97
N GLY A 29 17.75 -5.02 -9.23
CA GLY A 29 18.82 -5.60 -10.02
C GLY A 29 18.53 -5.78 -11.52
N THR A 30 17.41 -5.28 -12.04
CA THR A 30 17.05 -5.43 -13.46
C THR A 30 17.66 -4.31 -14.32
N PRO A 31 17.95 -4.54 -15.61
CA PRO A 31 18.51 -3.52 -16.51
C PRO A 31 17.52 -2.43 -16.91
N SER A 32 16.24 -2.57 -16.55
CA SER A 32 15.19 -1.61 -16.84
C SER A 32 14.88 -0.77 -15.60
N PRO A 33 14.40 0.48 -15.75
CA PRO A 33 13.82 1.20 -14.62
C PRO A 33 12.60 0.45 -14.11
N MET A 34 12.39 0.45 -12.80
CA MET A 34 11.30 -0.27 -12.16
C MET A 34 10.39 0.68 -11.39
N LEU A 35 9.09 0.59 -11.65
CA LEU A 35 8.08 1.22 -10.81
C LEU A 35 7.77 0.30 -9.62
N TRP A 36 7.75 0.86 -8.43
CA TRP A 36 7.32 0.21 -7.20
C TRP A 36 6.30 1.07 -6.49
N ARG A 37 5.29 0.42 -5.92
CA ARG A 37 4.21 1.04 -5.16
C ARG A 37 3.99 0.24 -3.89
N GLN A 38 3.67 0.94 -2.81
CA GLN A 38 3.30 0.32 -1.55
C GLN A 38 2.13 1.05 -0.91
N VAL A 39 1.19 0.28 -0.35
CA VAL A 39 0.11 0.80 0.49
C VAL A 39 0.21 0.15 1.86
N ARG A 40 0.22 0.98 2.91
CA ARG A 40 0.13 0.55 4.31
C ARG A 40 -1.18 1.04 4.89
N ILE A 41 -1.92 0.13 5.50
CA ILE A 41 -3.22 0.38 6.13
C ILE A 41 -3.06 0.04 7.60
N GLU A 42 -3.34 0.99 8.48
CA GLU A 42 -3.32 0.82 9.93
C GLU A 42 -4.72 1.03 10.48
N THR A 43 -5.18 0.07 11.27
CA THR A 43 -6.48 0.07 11.93
C THR A 43 -6.30 -0.25 13.42
N PRO A 44 -7.30 -0.03 14.28
CA PRO A 44 -7.23 -0.47 15.67
C PRO A 44 -7.16 -1.99 15.84
N ARG A 45 -7.45 -2.77 14.79
CA ARG A 45 -7.41 -4.23 14.80
C ARG A 45 -6.07 -4.79 14.32
N GLY A 46 -5.21 -3.97 13.73
CA GLY A 46 -3.95 -4.39 13.15
C GLY A 46 -3.59 -3.60 11.90
N ALA A 47 -2.51 -4.04 11.25
CA ALA A 47 -1.96 -3.45 10.04
C ALA A 47 -1.94 -4.44 8.86
N ALA A 48 -1.98 -3.86 7.65
CA ALA A 48 -1.82 -4.58 6.40
C ALA A 48 -0.93 -3.78 5.45
N ALA A 49 -0.03 -4.47 4.74
CA ALA A 49 0.82 -3.90 3.72
C ALA A 49 0.66 -4.65 2.39
N PHE A 50 0.59 -3.89 1.31
CA PHE A 50 0.52 -4.40 -0.06
C PHE A 50 1.59 -3.73 -0.91
N GLU A 51 2.17 -4.49 -1.82
CA GLU A 51 3.14 -3.99 -2.80
C GLU A 51 2.74 -4.34 -4.23
N GLN A 52 3.12 -3.46 -5.14
CA GLN A 52 2.98 -3.61 -6.57
C GLN A 52 4.26 -3.15 -7.26
N THR A 53 4.66 -3.85 -8.31
CA THR A 53 5.81 -3.48 -9.13
C THR A 53 5.64 -3.94 -10.56
N ASP A 54 6.27 -3.25 -11.49
CA ASP A 54 6.33 -3.65 -12.89
C ASP A 54 7.54 -4.55 -13.20
N TYR A 55 8.42 -4.82 -12.22
CA TYR A 55 9.65 -5.61 -12.38
C TYR A 55 10.51 -5.20 -13.59
N GLY A 56 10.54 -3.91 -13.93
CA GLY A 56 11.30 -3.45 -15.09
C GLY A 56 10.60 -3.67 -16.44
N HIS A 57 9.29 -3.94 -16.42
CA HIS A 57 8.43 -4.00 -17.60
C HIS A 57 7.47 -2.80 -17.61
N PRO A 58 7.87 -1.64 -18.16
CA PRO A 58 7.09 -0.41 -18.09
C PRO A 58 5.62 -0.60 -18.47
N GLY A 59 4.74 -0.17 -17.57
CA GLY A 59 3.29 -0.24 -17.75
C GLY A 59 2.65 -1.61 -17.44
N LYS A 60 3.43 -2.61 -17.02
CA LYS A 60 2.94 -3.96 -16.66
C LYS A 60 3.08 -4.24 -15.18
N LEU A 61 2.34 -3.49 -14.36
CA LEU A 61 2.26 -3.72 -12.92
C LEU A 61 1.69 -5.12 -12.64
N ASN A 62 2.33 -5.85 -11.71
CA ASN A 62 1.80 -7.10 -11.20
C ASN A 62 0.51 -6.86 -10.36
N PRO A 63 -0.25 -7.91 -10.02
CA PRO A 63 -1.31 -7.76 -9.02
C PRO A 63 -0.73 -7.38 -7.66
N TRP A 64 -1.44 -6.57 -6.87
CA TRP A 64 -1.07 -6.28 -5.47
C TRP A 64 -0.80 -7.55 -4.68
N GLN A 65 0.41 -7.62 -4.12
CA GLN A 65 0.88 -8.74 -3.30
C GLN A 65 0.86 -8.33 -1.82
N PRO A 66 0.31 -9.17 -0.92
CA PRO A 66 0.41 -8.92 0.51
C PRO A 66 1.86 -9.08 0.99
N ARG A 67 2.31 -8.18 1.85
CA ARG A 67 3.68 -8.15 2.41
C ARG A 67 3.75 -8.23 3.92
N GLY A 68 2.60 -8.42 4.55
CA GLY A 68 2.43 -8.49 5.99
C GLY A 68 1.00 -8.06 6.29
N ILE A 69 0.17 -9.00 6.76
CA ILE A 69 -1.22 -8.74 7.12
C ILE A 69 -1.45 -9.42 8.46
N ASP A 70 -1.84 -8.63 9.45
CA ASP A 70 -2.20 -9.15 10.75
C ASP A 70 -3.37 -10.14 10.61
N SER A 71 -3.32 -11.24 11.37
CA SER A 71 -4.29 -12.34 11.22
C SER A 71 -5.74 -11.89 11.43
N SER A 72 -5.95 -10.90 12.29
CA SER A 72 -7.24 -10.24 12.56
C SER A 72 -7.86 -9.57 11.33
N LEU A 73 -7.05 -9.26 10.32
CA LEU A 73 -7.44 -8.58 9.09
C LEU A 73 -7.56 -9.51 7.88
N LEU A 74 -7.10 -10.76 7.97
CA LEU A 74 -7.20 -11.75 6.87
C LEU A 74 -8.63 -11.94 6.32
N PRO A 75 -9.70 -11.95 7.16
CA PRO A 75 -11.07 -12.04 6.63
C PRO A 75 -11.50 -10.84 5.77
N LYS A 76 -10.73 -9.74 5.80
CA LYS A 76 -10.96 -8.50 5.07
C LYS A 76 -9.97 -8.28 3.92
N LEU A 77 -9.24 -9.34 3.54
CA LEU A 77 -8.25 -9.28 2.48
C LEU A 77 -8.78 -8.70 1.15
N PRO A 78 -9.98 -9.09 0.65
CA PRO A 78 -10.53 -8.50 -0.57
C PRO A 78 -10.75 -6.98 -0.46
N GLU A 79 -11.32 -6.51 0.65
CA GLU A 79 -11.59 -5.09 0.88
C GLU A 79 -10.28 -4.29 1.04
N LEU A 80 -9.29 -4.83 1.74
CA LEU A 80 -7.99 -4.19 1.92
C LEU A 80 -7.23 -4.07 0.58
N LYS A 81 -7.31 -5.09 -0.27
CA LYS A 81 -6.75 -5.05 -1.63
C LYS A 81 -7.46 -4.01 -2.50
N ALA A 82 -8.79 -3.93 -2.41
CA ALA A 82 -9.57 -2.91 -3.12
C ALA A 82 -9.21 -1.49 -2.64
N LEU A 83 -8.97 -1.31 -1.33
CA LEU A 83 -8.51 -0.04 -0.79
C LEU A 83 -7.12 0.34 -1.30
N ALA A 84 -6.19 -0.62 -1.38
CA ALA A 84 -4.87 -0.40 -1.97
C ALA A 84 -4.97 0.06 -3.43
N GLU A 85 -5.81 -0.59 -4.23
CA GLU A 85 -6.09 -0.17 -5.62
C GLU A 85 -6.64 1.26 -5.68
N ALA A 86 -7.68 1.56 -4.89
CA ALA A 86 -8.36 2.84 -4.91
C ALA A 86 -7.48 4.01 -4.46
N VAL A 87 -6.69 3.83 -3.40
CA VAL A 87 -5.81 4.91 -2.89
C VAL A 87 -4.64 5.15 -3.82
N THR A 88 -4.13 4.13 -4.49
CA THR A 88 -3.01 4.32 -5.43
C THR A 88 -3.46 4.93 -6.76
N ALA A 89 -4.76 4.90 -7.07
CA ALA A 89 -5.33 5.55 -8.26
C ALA A 89 -5.35 7.10 -8.17
N ILE A 90 -5.11 7.67 -6.98
CA ILE A 90 -5.06 9.12 -6.75
C ILE A 90 -3.64 9.64 -6.49
N LEU A 91 -2.62 8.79 -6.66
CA LEU A 91 -1.20 9.17 -6.69
C LEU A 91 -0.76 9.53 -8.11
#